data_AF-A0A7C2K233-F1
#
_entry.id   AF-A0A7C2K233-F1
#
_cell.length_a   1.000
_cell.length_b   1.000
_cell.length_c   1.000
_cell.angle_alpha   90.00
_cell.angle_beta   90.00
_cell.angle_gamma   90.00
#
_symmetry.space_group_name_H-M   'P 1'
#
loop_
_entity.id
_entity.type
_entity.pdbx_description
1 polymer ?
#
loop_
_entity_poly.entity_id
_entity_poly.type
_entity_poly.pdbx_seq_one_letter_code
_entity_poly.pdbx_strand_id
1 'polypeptide(L)' 'MCKKERVGLKEAQLAIEAVLEVASKKPEEPISIAIVDENQEIILFARMDGARPLFNYMALK' A
#
# COMPACT_ATOMS: atom_id res chain seq x y z
N MET A 1 -27.10 -8.85 10.96
CA MET A 1 -25.89 -8.68 10.13
C MET A 1 -25.07 -7.53 10.71
N CYS A 2 -23.90 -7.79 11.29
CA CYS A 2 -22.99 -6.72 11.71
C CYS A 2 -22.35 -6.11 10.46
N LYS A 3 -22.49 -4.80 10.26
CA LYS A 3 -21.68 -4.06 9.28
C LYS A 3 -20.25 -4.06 9.80
N LYS A 4 -19.36 -4.87 9.22
CA LYS A 4 -17.93 -4.68 9.41
C LYS A 4 -17.54 -3.42 8.63
N GLU A 5 -16.90 -2.49 9.30
CA GLU A 5 -16.23 -1.37 8.62
C GLU A 5 -15.10 -1.98 7.78
N ARG A 6 -15.15 -1.73 6.47
CA ARG A 6 -14.16 -2.19 5.51
C ARG A 6 -13.47 -0.98 4.93
N VAL A 7 -12.16 -1.08 4.75
CA VAL A 7 -11.41 -0.10 3.97
C VAL A 7 -11.93 -0.19 2.54
N GLY A 8 -12.48 0.90 2.02
CA GLY A 8 -12.86 1.00 0.61
C GLY A 8 -11.70 1.48 -0.23
N LEU A 9 -11.89 1.51 -1.54
CA LEU A 9 -10.89 2.00 -2.48
C LEU A 9 -10.48 3.45 -2.18
N LYS A 10 -11.43 4.29 -1.76
CA LYS A 10 -11.16 5.70 -1.51
C LYS A 10 -10.27 5.90 -0.29
N GLU A 11 -10.54 5.18 0.79
CA GLU A 11 -9.73 5.18 2.00
C GLU A 11 -8.33 4.61 1.70
N ALA A 12 -8.25 3.53 0.91
CA ALA A 12 -6.97 2.95 0.49
C ALA A 12 -6.13 3.93 -0.34
N GLN A 13 -6.74 4.67 -1.27
CA GLN A 13 -6.03 5.70 -2.04
C GLN A 13 -5.45 6.79 -1.15
N LEU A 14 -6.25 7.33 -0.23
CA LEU A 14 -5.80 8.37 0.71
C LEU A 14 -4.64 7.87 1.59
N ALA A 15 -4.72 6.62 2.06
CA ALA A 15 -3.67 6.03 2.86
C ALA A 15 -2.37 5.85 2.07
N ILE A 16 -2.43 5.32 0.84
CA ILE A 16 -1.24 5.17 -0.01
C ILE A 16 -0.63 6.52 -0.36
N GLU A 17 -1.45 7.53 -0.70
CA GLU A 17 -0.97 8.88 -1.00
C GLU A 17 -0.20 9.46 0.19
N ALA A 18 -0.74 9.35 1.40
CA ALA A 18 -0.07 9.84 2.61
C ALA A 18 1.27 9.13 2.87
N VAL A 19 1.34 7.81 2.67
CA VAL A 19 2.61 7.08 2.87
C VAL A 19 3.62 7.42 1.78
N LEU A 20 3.20 7.52 0.52
CA LEU A 20 4.07 7.93 -0.58
C LEU A 20 4.57 9.36 -0.41
N GLU A 21 3.77 10.28 0.13
CA GLU A 21 4.21 11.64 0.44
C GLU A 21 5.37 11.62 1.44
N VAL A 22 5.27 10.81 2.50
CA VAL A 22 6.36 10.66 3.49
C VAL A 22 7.58 9.99 2.89
N ALA A 23 7.39 8.89 2.14
CA ALA A 23 8.48 8.13 1.53
C ALA A 23 9.22 8.93 0.45
N SER A 24 8.52 9.80 -0.29
CA SER A 24 9.11 10.66 -1.32
C SER A 24 10.18 11.62 -0.78
N LYS A 25 10.19 11.89 0.54
CA LYS A 25 11.20 12.72 1.21
C LYS A 25 12.55 12.01 1.35
N LYS A 26 12.61 10.69 1.10
CA LYS A 26 13.81 9.84 1.12
C LYS A 26 13.88 8.98 -0.15
N PRO A 27 14.14 9.59 -1.32
CA PRO A 27 14.13 8.86 -2.60
C PRO A 27 15.18 7.74 -2.68
N GLU A 28 16.22 7.75 -1.84
CA GLU A 28 17.25 6.72 -1.72
C GLU A 28 16.76 5.42 -1.03
N GLU A 29 15.60 5.46 -0.38
CA GLU A 29 14.95 4.33 0.29
C GLU A 29 13.60 4.00 -0.39
N PRO A 30 13.59 3.54 -1.66
CA PRO A 30 12.34 3.31 -2.38
C PRO A 30 11.58 2.09 -1.84
N ILE A 31 10.28 2.28 -1.62
CA ILE A 31 9.40 1.27 -1.00
C ILE A 31 8.37 0.68 -1.96
N SER A 32 7.74 -0.41 -1.52
CA SER A 32 6.53 -1.00 -2.11
C SER A 32 5.50 -1.19 -1.02
N ILE A 33 4.24 -0.91 -1.31
CA ILE A 33 3.12 -0.96 -0.35
C ILE A 33 1.94 -1.65 -0.97
N ALA A 34 1.29 -2.50 -0.19
CA ALA A 34 -0.04 -3.01 -0.48
C ALA A 34 -0.98 -2.67 0.67
N ILE A 35 -2.24 -2.40 0.33
CA ILE A 35 -3.36 -2.30 1.26
C ILE A 35 -4.27 -3.48 0.94
N VAL A 36 -4.53 -4.30 1.95
CA VAL A 36 -5.35 -5.52 1.84
C VAL A 36 -6.62 -5.39 2.68
N ASP A 37 -7.67 -6.11 2.29
CA ASP A 37 -8.90 -6.22 3.08
C ASP A 37 -8.75 -7.29 4.19
N GLU A 38 -9.82 -7.53 4.95
CA GLU A 38 -9.80 -8.51 6.02
C GLU A 38 -9.66 -9.98 5.55
N ASN A 39 -9.84 -10.23 4.26
CA ASN A 39 -9.65 -11.53 3.62
C ASN A 39 -8.23 -11.68 3.05
N GLN A 40 -7.35 -10.69 3.29
CA GLN A 40 -6.02 -10.59 2.70
C GLN A 40 -6.05 -10.36 1.18
N GLU A 41 -7.18 -9.92 0.64
CA GLU A 41 -7.31 -9.57 -0.78
C GLU A 41 -6.80 -8.15 -1.00
N ILE A 42 -6.03 -7.96 -2.07
CA ILE A 42 -5.41 -6.67 -2.37
C ILE A 42 -6.48 -5.67 -2.82
N ILE A 43 -6.57 -4.55 -2.11
CA ILE A 43 -7.38 -3.40 -2.51
C ILE A 43 -6.55 -2.48 -3.42
N LEU A 44 -5.31 -2.20 -3.02
CA LEU A 44 -4.43 -1.27 -3.75
C LEU A 44 -2.96 -1.64 -3.53
N PHE A 45 -2.15 -1.53 -4.59
CA PHE A 45 -0.71 -1.73 -4.53
C PHE A 45 0.00 -0.57 -5.23
N ALA A 46 1.09 -0.08 -4.63
CA ALA A 46 1.94 0.96 -5.19
C ALA A 46 3.41 0.61 -4.99
N ARG A 47 4.24 0.99 -5.95
CA ARG A 47 5.69 0.80 -5.93
C ARG A 47 6.37 2.09 -6.35
N MET A 48 7.31 2.56 -5.52
CA MET A 48 8.18 3.67 -5.91
C MET A 48 9.19 3.22 -6.97
N ASP A 49 9.55 4.13 -7.86
CA ASP A 49 10.62 3.90 -8.82
C ASP A 49 11.94 3.60 -8.08
N GLY A 50 12.71 2.64 -8.59
CA GLY A 50 13.94 2.17 -7.94
C GLY A 50 13.73 1.12 -6.85
N ALA A 51 12.49 0.85 -6.42
CA ALA A 51 12.21 -0.23 -5.46
C ALA A 51 12.55 -1.60 -6.08
N ARG A 52 13.35 -2.39 -5.36
CA ARG A 52 13.80 -3.71 -5.82
C ARG A 52 12.62 -4.69 -5.88
N PRO A 53 12.61 -5.67 -6.81
CA PRO A 53 11.54 -6.67 -6.89
C PRO A 53 11.23 -7.42 -5.59
N LEU A 54 12.23 -7.56 -4.69
CA LEU A 54 12.05 -8.15 -3.36
C LEU A 54 11.00 -7.41 -2.52
N PHE A 55 10.91 -6.09 -2.62
CA PHE A 55 9.95 -5.28 -1.87
C PHE A 55 8.51 -5.53 -2.34
N ASN A 56 8.29 -5.81 -3.62
CA ASN A 56 6.99 -6.24 -4.12
C ASN A 56 6.55 -7.56 -3.47
N TYR A 57 7.47 -8.52 -3.38
CA TYR A 57 7.17 -9.80 -2.74
C TYR A 57 6.77 -9.60 -1.28
N MET A 58 7.50 -8.79 -0.52
CA MET A 58 7.18 -8.54 0.89
C MET A 58 5.89 -7.74 1.10
N ALA A 59 5.49 -6.89 0.15
CA ALA A 59 4.25 -6.14 0.26
C ALA A 59 3.02 -6.98 -0.13
N LEU A 60 3.19 -7.97 -1.00
CA LEU A 60 2.10 -8.77 -1.59
C LEU A 60 1.96 -10.18 -0.98
N LYS A 61 2.87 -10.59 -0.10
CA LYS A 61 2.84 -11.86 0.63
C LYS A 61 2.64 -11.65 2.11
#